data_AF-A0AAF0TDR3-F1
#
_entry.id   AF-A0AAF0TDR3-F1
#
_cell.length_a   1.000
_cell.length_b   1.000
_cell.length_c   1.000
_cell.angle_alpha   90.00
_cell.angle_beta   90.00
_cell.angle_gamma   90.00
#
_symmetry.space_group_name_H-M   'P 1'
#
loop_
_entity.id
_entity.type
_entity.pdbx_description
1 polymer ?
#
loop_
_entity_poly.entity_id
_entity_poly.type
_entity_poly.pdbx_seq_one_letter_code
_entity_poly.pdbx_strand_id
1 'polypeptide(L)'
;MDPFEALYGRRCRFPIGWFEVCELDLIGPTLVYEAMEKVQLIIERLKMAQSLQKCFVDVRRRELEFDVDDWVYLKIYPMKGVMRFVKKGKLSPHYVGHIRH
;
A
#
# COMPACT_ATOMS: atom_id res chain seq x y z
N MET A 1 17.95 -20.38 17.69
CA MET A 1 19.01 -20.20 16.69
C MET A 1 18.42 -19.49 15.50
N ASP A 2 19.02 -18.38 15.07
CA ASP A 2 18.63 -17.65 13.85
C ASP A 2 18.88 -18.52 12.60
N PRO A 3 17.99 -18.53 11.58
CA PRO A 3 18.14 -19.40 10.41
C PRO A 3 19.43 -19.20 9.61
N PHE A 4 20.00 -17.99 9.59
CA PHE A 4 21.24 -17.71 8.86
C PHE A 4 22.48 -18.21 9.60
N GLU A 5 22.53 -18.05 10.93
CA GLU A 5 23.63 -18.57 11.75
C GLU A 5 23.74 -20.10 11.67
N ALA A 6 22.60 -20.80 11.62
CA ALA A 6 22.57 -22.26 11.48
C ALA A 6 23.11 -22.76 10.13
N LEU A 7 22.93 -21.99 9.05
CA LEU A 7 23.36 -22.38 7.70
C LEU A 7 24.82 -22.04 7.42
N TYR A 8 25.30 -20.89 7.91
CA TYR A 8 26.62 -20.36 7.52
C TYR A 8 27.63 -20.31 8.66
N GLY A 9 27.24 -20.65 9.89
CA GLY A 9 28.12 -20.65 11.07
C GLY A 9 28.66 -19.25 11.42
N ARG A 10 28.05 -18.20 10.89
CA ARG A 10 28.46 -16.79 11.08
C ARG A 10 27.23 -15.93 11.36
N ARG A 11 27.39 -14.93 12.22
CA ARG A 11 26.33 -13.93 12.46
C ARG A 11 26.04 -13.17 11.16
N CYS A 12 24.77 -12.94 10.85
CA CYS A 12 24.34 -12.05 9.77
C CYS A 12 25.02 -10.67 9.92
N ARG A 13 25.79 -10.24 8.90
CA ARG A 13 26.23 -8.85 8.80
C ARG A 13 25.18 -8.09 7.99
N PHE A 14 24.36 -7.28 8.65
CA PHE A 14 23.40 -6.40 7.98
C PHE A 14 24.13 -5.35 7.13
N PRO A 15 23.63 -4.98 5.93
CA PRO A 15 24.24 -3.95 5.07
C PRO A 15 24.29 -2.54 5.68
N ILE A 16 23.60 -2.30 6.79
CA ILE A 16 23.47 -0.99 7.45
C ILE A 16 24.73 -0.61 8.27
N GLY A 17 25.71 -1.51 8.42
CA GLY A 17 26.86 -1.33 9.33
C GLY A 17 28.21 -1.04 8.68
N TRP A 18 28.29 -0.19 7.66
CA TRP A 18 29.55 0.30 7.07
C TRP A 18 29.91 1.73 7.53
N PHE A 19 29.75 2.03 8.82
CA PHE A 19 30.36 3.24 9.39
C PHE A 19 31.54 2.81 10.25
N GLU A 20 32.75 3.05 9.74
CA GLU A 20 33.91 3.23 10.61
C GLU A 20 33.56 4.40 11.55
N VAL A 21 33.55 4.12 12.85
CA VAL A 21 33.14 5.03 13.93
C VAL A 21 34.25 6.08 14.18
N CYS A 22 34.75 6.73 13.13
CA CYS A 22 35.93 7.59 13.21
C CYS A 22 35.83 8.94 12.47
N GLU A 23 34.63 9.46 12.21
CA GLU A 23 34.43 10.88 11.84
C GLU A 23 33.25 11.55 12.57
N LEU A 24 32.92 11.09 13.79
CA LEU A 24 31.81 11.67 14.55
C LEU A 24 32.18 12.90 15.40
N ASP A 25 33.42 13.38 15.32
CA ASP A 25 33.96 14.38 16.26
C ASP A 25 34.08 15.81 15.70
N LEU A 26 33.55 16.11 14.50
CA LEU A 26 33.71 17.44 13.88
C LEU A 26 32.44 18.06 13.29
N ILE A 27 31.25 17.61 13.69
CA ILE A 27 30.00 18.28 13.32
C ILE A 27 29.60 19.20 14.47
N GLY A 28 29.84 20.50 14.31
CA GLY A 28 29.46 21.51 15.30
C GLY A 28 27.96 21.46 15.63
N PRO A 29 27.57 21.82 16.86
CA PRO A 29 26.18 21.70 17.32
C PRO A 29 25.18 22.46 16.43
N THR A 30 25.60 23.56 15.80
CA THR A 30 24.80 24.34 14.84
C THR A 30 24.33 23.51 13.64
N LEU A 31 25.24 22.73 13.04
CA LEU A 31 24.93 21.86 11.89
C LEU A 31 23.98 20.72 12.29
N VAL A 32 24.09 20.23 13.53
CA VAL A 32 23.19 19.21 14.07
C VAL A 32 21.76 19.77 14.18
N TYR A 33 21.59 20.98 14.70
CA TYR A 33 20.28 21.63 14.78
C TYR A 33 19.67 21.87 13.38
N GLU A 34 20.46 22.37 12.43
CA GLU A 34 20.00 22.56 11.04
C GLU A 34 19.59 21.23 10.38
N ALA A 35 20.34 20.16 10.64
CA ALA A 35 20.00 18.83 10.14
C ALA A 35 18.71 18.30 10.78
N MET A 36 18.52 18.53 12.08
CA MET A 36 17.31 18.14 12.80
C MET A 36 16.05 18.85 12.25
N GLU A 37 16.14 20.15 11.95
CA GLU A 37 15.03 20.89 11.34
C GLU A 37 14.65 20.33 9.96
N LYS A 38 15.65 20.01 9.13
CA LYS A 38 15.42 19.38 7.82
C LYS A 38 14.80 17.99 7.95
N VAL A 39 15.23 17.21 8.94
CA VAL A 39 14.65 15.88 9.22
C VAL A 39 13.20 16.00 9.67
N GLN A 40 12.88 16.95 10.54
CA GLN A 40 11.50 17.22 10.97
C GLN A 40 10.62 17.58 9.77
N LEU A 41 11.08 18.47 8.89
CA LEU A 41 10.38 18.83 7.66
C LEU A 41 10.11 17.61 6.75
N ILE A 42 11.09 16.69 6.63
CA ILE A 42 10.92 15.46 5.84
C ILE A 42 9.87 14.55 6.47
N ILE A 43 9.89 14.39 7.79
CA ILE A 43 8.90 13.58 8.53
C ILE A 43 7.48 14.14 8.33
N GLU A 44 7.31 15.45 8.43
CA GLU A 44 6.02 16.11 8.21
C GLU A 44 5.52 15.90 6.78
N ARG A 45 6.37 16.10 5.78
CA ARG A 45 6.03 15.87 4.37
C ARG A 45 5.65 14.42 4.08
N LEU A 46 6.37 13.46 4.67
CA LEU A 46 6.05 12.04 4.55
C LEU A 46 4.69 11.71 5.18
N LYS A 47 4.42 12.24 6.38
CA LYS A 47 3.11 12.07 7.04
C LYS A 47 1.97 12.67 6.21
N MET A 48 2.17 13.85 5.62
CA MET A 48 1.19 14.47 4.72
C MET A 48 0.95 13.64 3.44
N ALA A 49 2.01 13.13 2.81
CA ALA A 49 1.87 12.27 1.63
C ALA A 49 1.10 10.98 1.97
N GLN A 50 1.41 10.37 3.12
CA GLN A 50 0.74 9.16 3.59
C GLN A 50 -0.74 9.43 3.92
N SER A 51 -1.06 10.55 4.57
CA SER A 51 -2.45 10.90 4.88
C SER A 51 -3.26 11.16 3.61
N LEU A 52 -2.69 11.86 2.62
CA LEU A 52 -3.32 12.04 1.32
C LEU A 52 -3.60 10.70 0.61
N GLN A 53 -2.61 9.81 0.58
CA GLN A 53 -2.78 8.48 -0.01
C GLN A 53 -3.86 7.68 0.72
N LYS A 54 -3.91 7.77 2.05
CA LYS A 54 -4.93 7.13 2.88
C LYS A 54 -6.32 7.68 2.57
N CYS A 55 -6.50 8.99 2.42
CA CYS A 55 -7.77 9.59 2.01
C CYS A 55 -8.26 9.04 0.65
N PHE A 56 -7.37 8.86 -0.33
CA PHE A 56 -7.75 8.26 -1.62
C PHE A 56 -8.18 6.79 -1.51
N VAL A 57 -7.50 6.02 -0.66
CA VAL A 57 -7.85 4.61 -0.43
C VAL A 57 -9.17 4.50 0.34
N ASP A 58 -9.36 5.33 1.37
CA ASP A 58 -10.55 5.32 2.22
C ASP A 58 -11.81 5.76 1.44
N VAL A 59 -11.71 6.76 0.55
CA VAL A 59 -12.80 7.14 -0.36
C VAL A 59 -13.23 5.97 -1.26
N ARG A 60 -12.28 5.14 -1.70
CA ARG A 60 -12.55 3.97 -2.55
C ARG A 60 -12.98 2.72 -1.78
N ARG A 61 -12.92 2.75 -0.45
CA ARG A 61 -13.32 1.66 0.45
C ARG A 61 -14.64 1.94 1.17
N ARG A 62 -15.27 3.10 0.95
CA ARG A 62 -16.61 3.37 1.48
C ARG A 62 -17.55 2.26 1.03
N GLU A 63 -18.24 1.65 1.98
CA GLU A 63 -19.34 0.76 1.70
C GLU A 63 -20.35 1.57 0.89
N LEU A 64 -20.64 1.11 -0.33
CA LEU A 64 -21.62 1.76 -1.19
C LEU A 64 -22.99 1.35 -0.64
N GLU A 65 -23.59 2.24 0.13
CA GLU A 65 -24.97 2.13 0.58
C GLU A 65 -25.88 2.46 -0.60
N PHE A 66 -26.85 1.59 -0.88
CA PHE A 66 -27.85 1.77 -1.92
C PHE A 66 -29.22 1.88 -1.28
N ASP A 67 -30.01 2.85 -1.72
CA ASP A 67 -31.41 2.95 -1.31
C ASP A 67 -32.27 1.97 -2.13
N VAL A 68 -33.45 1.66 -1.60
CA VAL A 68 -34.46 0.90 -2.34
C VAL A 68 -34.84 1.69 -3.60
N ASP A 69 -34.92 1.03 -4.75
CA ASP A 69 -35.11 1.59 -6.11
C ASP A 69 -33.87 2.20 -6.80
N ASP A 70 -32.67 2.13 -6.21
CA ASP A 70 -31.44 2.53 -6.92
C ASP A 70 -31.10 1.59 -8.08
N TRP A 71 -30.56 2.15 -9.16
CA TRP A 71 -30.11 1.39 -10.32
C TRP A 71 -28.71 0.83 -10.09
N VAL A 72 -28.63 -0.44 -9.71
CA VAL A 72 -27.35 -1.12 -9.46
C VAL A 72 -27.02 -2.13 -10.55
N TYR A 73 -25.72 -2.23 -10.89
CA TYR A 73 -25.18 -3.26 -11.78
C TYR A 73 -24.58 -4.41 -10.97
N LEU A 74 -25.11 -5.62 -11.15
CA LEU A 74 -24.59 -6.80 -10.47
C LEU A 74 -23.41 -7.39 -11.23
N LYS A 75 -22.23 -7.44 -10.60
CA LYS A 75 -21.04 -8.09 -11.15
C LYS A 75 -21.23 -9.61 -11.16
N ILE A 76 -21.09 -10.24 -12.32
CA ILE A 76 -21.13 -11.70 -12.44
C ILE A 76 -19.72 -12.26 -12.49
N TYR A 77 -19.43 -13.23 -11.64
CA TYR A 77 -18.36 -14.19 -11.91
C TYR A 77 -18.92 -15.35 -12.75
N PRO A 78 -18.28 -15.71 -13.87
CA PRO A 78 -18.68 -16.88 -14.61
C PRO A 78 -18.45 -18.12 -13.74
N MET A 79 -19.51 -18.63 -13.12
CA MET A 79 -19.45 -19.91 -12.41
C MET A 79 -19.11 -20.99 -13.44
N LYS A 80 -18.13 -21.86 -13.11
CA LYS A 80 -17.80 -23.04 -13.94
C LYS A 80 -19.09 -23.84 -14.16
N GLY A 81 -19.68 -23.74 -15.37
CA GLY A 81 -20.79 -24.58 -15.80
C GLY A 81 -22.15 -23.90 -16.02
N VAL A 82 -22.37 -22.64 -15.61
CA VAL A 82 -23.67 -21.97 -15.84
C VAL A 82 -23.53 -20.88 -16.90
N MET A 83 -23.63 -21.27 -18.17
CA MET A 83 -23.61 -20.36 -19.30
C MET A 83 -24.99 -19.70 -19.46
N ARG A 84 -25.30 -18.67 -18.66
CA ARG A 84 -26.57 -17.93 -18.78
C ARG A 84 -26.63 -17.01 -20.01
N PHE A 85 -25.48 -16.57 -20.52
CA PHE A 85 -25.38 -15.76 -21.74
C PHE A 85 -24.72 -16.58 -22.85
N VAL A 86 -25.39 -16.65 -23.99
CA VAL A 86 -25.15 -17.58 -25.11
C VAL A 86 -23.74 -17.45 -25.75
N LYS A 87 -22.94 -16.44 -25.42
CA LYS A 87 -21.62 -16.23 -26.03
C LYS A 87 -20.55 -15.84 -25.00
N LYS A 88 -19.70 -16.79 -24.61
CA LYS A 88 -18.41 -16.51 -23.96
C LYS A 88 -17.40 -16.12 -25.03
N GLY A 89 -17.46 -14.87 -25.48
CA GLY A 89 -16.49 -14.26 -26.38
C GLY A 89 -15.62 -13.22 -25.67
N LYS A 90 -14.59 -12.72 -26.35
CA LYS A 90 -13.97 -11.45 -25.95
C LYS A 90 -15.09 -10.38 -25.91
N LEU A 91 -15.07 -9.50 -24.90
CA LEU A 91 -16.09 -8.46 -24.67
C LEU A 91 -17.45 -8.95 -24.15
N SER A 92 -17.55 -10.14 -23.56
CA SER A 92 -18.77 -10.55 -22.85
C SER A 92 -19.04 -9.63 -21.64
N PRO A 93 -20.29 -9.19 -21.41
CA PRO A 93 -20.60 -8.33 -20.28
C PRO A 93 -20.33 -9.04 -18.94
N HIS A 94 -19.60 -8.36 -18.07
CA HIS A 94 -19.32 -8.82 -16.69
C HIS A 94 -20.34 -8.30 -15.67
N TYR A 95 -21.33 -7.53 -16.13
CA TYR A 95 -22.36 -6.90 -15.31
C TYR A 95 -23.74 -7.11 -15.93
N VAL A 96 -24.74 -7.41 -15.10
CA VAL A 96 -26.16 -7.42 -15.50
C VAL A 96 -26.81 -6.13 -14.99
N GLY A 97 -27.47 -5.39 -15.88
CA GLY A 97 -28.43 -4.34 -15.48
C GLY A 97 -29.85 -4.91 -15.51
N HIS A 98 -30.90 -4.27 -15.03
CA HIS A 98 -31.02 -3.25 -14.01
C HIS A 98 -31.81 -3.92 -12.88
N ILE A 99 -31.19 -4.11 -11.72
CA ILE A 99 -31.88 -4.71 -10.57
C ILE A 99 -32.22 -3.56 -9.64
N ARG A 100 -33.51 -3.39 -9.33
CA ARG A 100 -33.94 -2.49 -8.25
C ARG A 100 -33.61 -3.17 -6.93
N HIS A 101 -32.78 -2.52 -6.11
CA HIS A 101 -32.50 -2.96 -4.75
C HIS A 101 -33.74 -2.71 -3.87
#